data_AF-A0A383DGF2-F1
#
_entry.id   AF-A0A383DGF2-F1
#
_cell.length_a   1.000
_cell.length_b   1.000
_cell.length_c   1.000
_cell.angle_alpha   90.00
_cell.angle_beta   90.00
_cell.angle_gamma   90.00
#
_symmetry.space_group_name_H-M   'P 1'
#
loop_
_entity.id
_entity.type
_entity.pdbx_description
1 polymer ?
#
loop_
_entity_poly.entity_id
_entity_poly.type
_entity_poly.pdbx_seq_one_letter_code
_entity_poly.pdbx_strand_id
1 'polypeptide(L)' 'MSYEEINIEEVGISRDDLMKLTGGYSVPQIIINDEVIGGFDKLLILNQKGKL' A
#
# COMPACT_ATOMS: atom_id res chain seq x y z
N MET A 1 -11.03 8.98 -9.17
CA MET A 1 -10.41 7.80 -8.52
C MET A 1 -10.81 7.87 -7.06
N SER A 2 -11.44 6.82 -6.55
CA SER A 2 -11.70 6.66 -5.11
C SER A 2 -10.57 5.83 -4.51
N TYR A 3 -10.13 6.21 -3.33
CA TYR A 3 -9.26 5.38 -2.49
C TYR A 3 -9.85 5.35 -1.10
N GLU A 4 -9.55 4.29 -0.37
CA GLU A 4 -9.83 4.18 1.06
C GLU A 4 -8.50 4.30 1.80
N GLU A 5 -8.47 5.15 2.82
CA GLU A 5 -7.32 5.24 3.72
C GLU A 5 -7.57 4.32 4.92
N ILE A 6 -6.69 3.34 5.11
CA ILE A 6 -6.74 2.42 6.24
C ILE A 6 -5.62 2.82 7.20
N ASN A 7 -6.00 3.40 8.34
CA ASN A 7 -5.07 3.63 9.43
C ASN A 7 -4.81 2.33 10.18
N ILE A 8 -3.64 1.72 9.97
CA ILE A 8 -3.27 0.43 10.57
C ILE A 8 -3.30 0.45 12.11
N GLU A 9 -3.08 1.59 12.74
CA GLU A 9 -3.08 1.72 14.20
C GLU A 9 -4.51 1.66 14.75
N GLU A 10 -5.46 2.26 14.05
CA GLU A 10 -6.88 2.27 14.44
C GLU A 10 -7.53 0.89 14.27
N VAL A 11 -7.13 0.14 13.23
CA VAL A 11 -7.64 -1.20 12.96
C VAL A 11 -6.83 -2.32 13.64
N GLY A 12 -5.83 -1.97 14.44
CA GLY A 12 -5.04 -2.93 15.21
C GLY A 12 -4.12 -3.83 14.38
N ILE A 13 -3.71 -3.38 13.18
CA ILE A 13 -2.74 -4.08 12.33
C ILE A 13 -1.32 -3.73 12.79
N SER A 14 -0.57 -4.74 13.22
CA SER A 14 0.85 -4.56 13.58
C SER A 14 1.73 -4.39 12.34
N ARG A 15 2.98 -3.94 12.53
CA ARG A 15 3.96 -3.86 11.43
C ARG A 15 4.34 -5.22 10.87
N ASP A 16 4.32 -6.26 11.70
CA ASP A 16 4.52 -7.65 11.25
C ASP A 16 3.35 -8.14 10.40
N ASP A 17 2.13 -7.75 10.75
CA ASP A 17 0.95 -8.08 9.94
C ASP A 17 0.93 -7.30 8.64
N LEU A 18 1.33 -6.02 8.65
CA LEU A 18 1.56 -5.24 7.43
C LEU A 18 2.56 -5.93 6.51
N MET A 19 3.69 -6.40 7.05
CA MET A 19 4.69 -7.15 6.28
C MET A 19 4.12 -8.45 5.69
N LYS A 20 3.29 -9.19 6.42
CA LYS A 20 2.64 -10.40 5.89
C LYS A 20 1.61 -10.08 4.80
N LEU A 21 0.89 -8.97 4.95
CA LEU A 21 -0.15 -8.55 4.02
C LEU A 21 0.42 -7.96 2.72
N THR A 22 1.49 -7.15 2.83
CA THR A 22 1.97 -6.34 1.71
C THR A 22 3.43 -6.62 1.32
N GLY A 23 4.15 -7.44 2.07
CA GLY A 23 5.59 -7.64 1.87
C GLY A 23 6.44 -6.41 2.22
N GLY A 24 5.86 -5.39 2.86
CA GLY A 24 6.55 -4.17 3.27
C GLY A 24 6.27 -3.80 4.73
N TYR A 25 7.26 -3.21 5.39
CA TYR A 25 7.19 -2.88 6.82
C TYR A 25 6.81 -1.41 7.11
N SER A 26 6.93 -0.54 6.10
CA SER A 26 6.76 0.90 6.23
C SER A 26 5.41 1.35 5.67
N VAL A 27 4.72 2.23 6.40
CA VAL A 27 3.59 2.99 5.83
C VAL A 27 4.15 4.14 4.96
N PRO A 28 3.53 4.45 3.80
CA PRO A 28 2.36 3.79 3.23
C PRO A 28 2.69 2.49 2.50
N GLN A 29 1.72 1.58 2.47
CA GLN A 29 1.63 0.44 1.56
C GLN A 29 0.35 0.59 0.75
N ILE A 30 0.43 0.36 -0.56
CA ILE A 30 -0.64 0.69 -1.50
C ILE A 30 -1.06 -0.59 -2.20
N ILE A 31 -2.36 -0.77 -2.33
CA ILE A 31 -3.02 -1.90 -2.98
C ILE A 31 -3.93 -1.33 -4.06
N ILE A 32 -3.85 -1.87 -5.28
CA ILE A 32 -4.70 -1.48 -6.42
C ILE A 32 -5.25 -2.75 -7.03
N ASN A 33 -6.57 -2.84 -7.19
CA ASN A 33 -7.25 -4.04 -7.74
C ASN A 33 -6.82 -5.34 -7.03
N ASP A 34 -6.79 -5.31 -5.69
CA ASP A 34 -6.35 -6.41 -4.82
C ASP A 34 -4.87 -6.83 -4.98
N GLU A 35 -4.08 -6.12 -5.81
CA GLU A 35 -2.65 -6.33 -5.95
C GLU A 35 -1.85 -5.35 -5.11
N VAL A 36 -0.91 -5.87 -4.33
CA VAL A 36 0.02 -5.06 -3.56
C VAL A 36 1.06 -4.47 -4.52
N ILE A 37 1.03 -3.15 -4.69
CA ILE A 37 2.03 -2.45 -5.51
C ILE A 37 3.26 -2.04 -4.69
N GLY A 38 3.12 -1.98 -3.36
CA GLY A 38 4.16 -1.59 -2.41
C GLY A 38 4.02 -0.14 -1.94
N GLY A 39 5.13 0.52 -1.62
CA GLY A 39 5.12 1.87 -1.07
C GLY A 39 4.90 2.98 -2.10
N PHE A 40 4.94 4.23 -1.63
CA PHE A 40 4.70 5.43 -2.45
C PHE A 40 5.61 5.52 -3.69
N ASP A 41 6.89 5.17 -3.58
CA ASP A 41 7.81 5.18 -4.72
C ASP A 41 7.35 4.28 -5.87
N LYS A 42 6.75 3.13 -5.55
CA LYS A 42 6.22 2.19 -6.55
C LYS A 42 5.00 2.77 -7.24
N LEU A 43 4.09 3.41 -6.49
CA LEU A 43 2.97 4.14 -7.07
C LEU A 43 3.45 5.23 -8.03
N LEU A 44 4.44 6.04 -7.61
CA LEU A 44 4.97 7.12 -8.44
C LEU A 44 5.56 6.59 -9.75
N ILE A 45 6.31 5.48 -9.72
CA ILE A 45 6.85 4.83 -10.91
C ILE A 45 5.72 4.33 -11.85
N LEU A 46 4.65 3.74 -11.30
CA LEU A 46 3.51 3.27 -12.10
C LEU A 46 2.79 4.43 -12.78
N ASN A 47 2.55 5.52 -12.04
CA ASN A 47 1.93 6.73 -12.58
C ASN A 47 2.78 7.35 -13.70
N GLN A 48 4.10 7.48 -13.50
CA GLN A 48 5.02 8.01 -14.52
C GLN A 48 5.03 7.15 -15.80
N LYS A 49 4.76 5.84 -15.68
CA LYS A 49 4.66 4.93 -16.82
C LYS A 49 3.29 4.93 -17.50
N GLY A 50 2.32 5.71 -17.00
CA GLY A 50 0.93 5.68 -17.47
C GLY A 50 0.25 4.33 -17.22
N LYS A 51 0.65 3.62 -16.16
CA LYS A 51 0.13 2.29 -15.78
C LYS A 51 -0.72 2.33 -14.51
N LEU A 52 -1.18 3.52 -14.13
CA LEU A 52 -2.09 3.75 -13.01
C LEU A 52 -3.52 3.94 -13.52
#